data_AF-A0A4R2R1R5-F1
#
_entry.id   AF-A0A4R2R1R5-F1
#
_cell.length_a   1.000
_cell.length_b   1.000
_cell.length_c   1.000
_cell.angle_alpha   90.00
_cell.angle_beta   90.00
_cell.angle_gamma   90.00
#
_symmetry.space_group_name_H-M   'P 1'
#
loop_
_entity.id
_entity.type
_entity.pdbx_description
1 polymer ?
#
loop_
_entity_poly.entity_id
_entity_poly.type
_entity_poly.pdbx_seq_one_letter_code
_entity_poly.pdbx_strand_id
1 'polypeptide(L)'
;MSANNRKQPSKNSSRSKTVKWVILALQLVLAAIFLWSAVSKFMDIFTFGEILRSYKLLPAALIKPLAILLPIAEFFVGVGLLIRPAVNYAAWGVIALSLAFMIGLIFNYGEVLPYGCGCFGPEEAAAVGIWDVGKDVLFIAGAVLLLVLNRKKALA
;
A
#
# COMPACT_ATOMS: atom_id res chain seq x y z
N MET A 1 54.73 29.78 -0.50
CA MET A 1 54.26 29.40 -1.86
C MET A 1 54.39 27.88 -1.96
N SER A 2 53.40 27.05 -2.23
CA SER A 2 52.15 27.21 -2.97
C SER A 2 51.10 26.23 -2.43
N ALA A 3 49.84 26.68 -2.37
CA ALA A 3 48.69 25.87 -2.03
C ALA A 3 48.37 24.89 -3.17
N ASN A 4 47.99 23.65 -2.85
CA ASN A 4 47.31 22.77 -3.81
C ASN A 4 46.07 22.15 -3.16
N ASN A 5 45.02 22.95 -3.05
CA ASN A 5 43.70 22.56 -2.59
C ASN A 5 42.87 22.13 -3.82
N ARG A 6 43.06 20.89 -4.28
CA ARG A 6 42.23 20.30 -5.34
C ARG A 6 40.87 19.92 -4.76
N LYS A 7 39.91 20.85 -4.84
CA LYS A 7 38.48 20.58 -4.65
C LYS A 7 38.05 19.52 -5.67
N GLN A 8 37.70 18.33 -5.19
CA GLN A 8 37.06 17.31 -6.02
C GLN A 8 35.63 17.75 -6.38
N PRO A 9 35.17 17.58 -7.63
CA PRO A 9 33.83 17.96 -8.04
C PRO A 9 32.76 17.04 -7.42
N SER A 10 31.76 17.67 -6.81
CA SER A 10 30.68 17.09 -6.02
C SER A 10 29.65 16.31 -6.86
N LYS A 11 29.99 15.08 -7.26
CA LYS A 11 29.04 14.13 -7.90
C LYS A 11 27.85 13.71 -6.99
N ASN A 12 27.82 14.11 -5.72
CA ASN A 12 26.82 13.72 -4.72
C ASN A 12 25.51 14.53 -4.73
N SER A 13 25.44 15.70 -5.39
CA SER A 13 24.24 16.56 -5.31
C SER A 13 23.07 16.07 -6.17
N SER A 14 23.36 15.53 -7.36
CA SER A 14 22.34 15.05 -8.31
C SER A 14 21.66 13.76 -7.83
N ARG A 15 22.44 12.79 -7.35
CA ARG A 15 21.96 11.49 -6.83
C ARG A 15 21.00 11.68 -5.64
N SER A 16 21.25 12.69 -4.80
CA SER A 16 20.38 13.07 -3.67
C SER A 16 19.01 13.60 -4.13
N LYS A 17 18.96 14.39 -5.21
CA LYS A 17 17.70 14.95 -5.72
C LYS A 17 16.81 13.87 -6.34
N THR A 18 17.37 12.98 -7.18
CA THR A 18 16.60 11.91 -7.83
C THR A 18 15.95 10.98 -6.79
N VAL A 19 16.68 10.57 -5.75
CA VAL A 19 16.14 9.71 -4.69
C VAL A 19 15.00 10.40 -3.93
N LYS A 20 15.10 11.71 -3.67
CA LYS A 20 14.02 12.47 -3.03
C LYS A 20 12.74 12.49 -3.88
N TRP A 21 12.87 12.69 -5.19
CA TRP A 21 11.73 12.65 -6.11
C TRP A 21 11.10 11.26 -6.20
N VAL A 22 11.92 10.21 -6.24
CA VAL A 22 11.44 8.81 -6.23
C VAL A 22 10.66 8.51 -4.94
N ILE A 23 11.18 8.92 -3.77
CA ILE A 23 10.48 8.76 -2.49
C ILE A 23 9.13 9.48 -2.52
N LEU A 24 9.11 10.75 -2.95
CA LEU A 24 7.87 11.52 -3.02
C LEU A 24 6.86 10.90 -3.98
N ALA A 25 7.30 10.44 -5.16
CA ALA A 25 6.44 9.79 -6.12
C ALA A 25 5.82 8.50 -5.54
N LEU A 26 6.64 7.64 -4.92
CA LEU A 26 6.18 6.41 -4.25
C LEU A 26 5.16 6.72 -3.14
N GLN A 27 5.43 7.73 -2.32
CA GLN A 27 4.51 8.15 -1.25
C GLN A 27 3.17 8.60 -1.80
N LEU A 28 3.18 9.47 -2.81
CA LEU A 28 1.94 10.01 -3.39
C LEU A 28 1.13 8.92 -4.08
N VAL A 29 1.78 8.02 -4.82
CA VAL A 29 1.10 6.90 -5.49
C VAL A 29 0.48 5.95 -4.48
N LEU A 30 1.24 5.48 -3.47
CA LEU A 30 0.71 4.58 -2.44
C LEU A 30 -0.39 5.26 -1.61
N ALA A 31 -0.22 6.54 -1.25
CA ALA A 31 -1.24 7.29 -0.54
C ALA A 31 -2.53 7.41 -1.35
N ALA A 32 -2.44 7.78 -2.63
CA ALA A 32 -3.60 7.89 -3.50
C ALA A 32 -4.35 6.57 -3.64
N ILE A 33 -3.64 5.46 -3.82
CA ILE A 33 -4.22 4.11 -3.94
C ILE A 33 -4.97 3.73 -2.66
N PHE A 34 -4.34 3.87 -1.49
CA PHE A 34 -4.94 3.48 -0.21
C PHE A 34 -6.13 4.39 0.17
N LEU A 35 -6.03 5.69 -0.09
CA LEU A 35 -7.13 6.63 0.12
C LEU A 35 -8.31 6.34 -0.81
N TRP A 36 -8.03 6.07 -2.09
CA TRP A 36 -9.07 5.70 -3.05
C TRP A 36 -9.75 4.38 -2.66
N SER A 37 -8.96 3.38 -2.26
CA SER A 37 -9.47 2.10 -1.79
C SER A 37 -10.37 2.28 -0.55
N ALA A 38 -9.92 3.05 0.44
CA ALA A 38 -10.71 3.35 1.63
C ALA A 38 -12.05 4.02 1.29
N VAL A 39 -12.02 5.07 0.46
CA VAL A 39 -13.23 5.80 0.05
C VAL A 39 -14.18 4.87 -0.69
N SER A 40 -13.68 4.06 -1.64
CA SER A 40 -14.52 3.13 -2.41
C SER A 40 -15.26 2.13 -1.51
N LYS A 41 -14.62 1.64 -0.44
CA LYS A 41 -15.23 0.72 0.54
C LYS A 41 -16.15 1.41 1.53
N PHE A 42 -15.87 2.68 1.87
CA PHE A 42 -16.78 3.49 2.70
C PHE A 42 -18.08 3.82 1.99
N MET A 43 -18.03 4.04 0.67
CA MET A 43 -19.23 4.34 -0.11
C MET A 43 -20.22 3.18 -0.12
N ASP A 44 -19.74 1.94 -0.01
CA ASP A 44 -20.58 0.74 0.07
C ASP A 44 -20.03 -0.30 1.05
N ILE A 45 -20.17 0.02 2.34
CA ILE A 45 -19.76 -0.87 3.44
C ILE A 45 -20.52 -2.20 3.41
N PHE A 46 -21.78 -2.19 2.93
CA PHE A 46 -22.61 -3.39 2.87
C PHE A 46 -22.05 -4.38 1.84
N THR A 47 -21.78 -3.92 0.63
CA THR A 47 -21.18 -4.76 -0.41
C THR A 47 -19.76 -5.17 -0.04
N PHE A 48 -18.98 -4.30 0.61
CA PHE A 48 -17.67 -4.70 1.12
C PHE A 48 -17.76 -5.80 2.19
N GLY A 49 -18.79 -5.79 3.04
CA GLY A 49 -19.07 -6.89 3.97
C GLY A 49 -19.37 -8.21 3.25
N GLU A 50 -20.13 -8.17 2.16
CA GLU A 50 -20.41 -9.35 1.35
C GLU A 50 -19.18 -9.83 0.55
N ILE A 51 -18.31 -8.92 0.11
CA ILE A 51 -16.97 -9.26 -0.39
C ILE A 51 -16.19 -10.05 0.67
N LEU A 52 -16.05 -9.52 1.88
CA LEU A 52 -15.38 -10.21 3.00
C LEU A 52 -16.00 -11.57 3.33
N ARG A 53 -17.33 -11.69 3.19
CA ARG A 53 -18.05 -12.95 3.37
C ARG A 53 -17.73 -13.96 2.27
N SER A 54 -17.61 -13.50 1.03
CA SER A 54 -17.37 -14.36 -0.13
C SER A 54 -15.99 -15.02 -0.10
N TYR A 55 -15.01 -14.40 0.57
CA TYR A 55 -13.70 -14.99 0.83
C TYR A 55 -13.74 -16.24 1.72
N LYS A 56 -14.83 -16.53 2.46
CA LYS A 56 -15.02 -17.73 3.32
C LYS A 56 -13.92 -18.00 4.38
N LEU A 57 -13.04 -17.03 4.64
CA LEU A 57 -11.91 -17.15 5.58
C LEU A 57 -12.25 -16.66 6.98
N LEU A 58 -13.20 -15.74 7.09
CA LEU A 58 -13.52 -15.03 8.32
C LEU A 58 -14.79 -15.59 8.96
N PRO A 59 -14.83 -15.75 10.30
CA PRO A 59 -16.06 -16.10 11.00
C PRO A 59 -17.09 -14.98 10.85
N ALA A 60 -18.37 -15.33 10.77
CA ALA A 60 -19.46 -14.38 10.51
C ALA A 60 -19.51 -13.20 11.50
N ALA A 61 -19.09 -13.40 12.75
CA ALA A 61 -19.02 -12.36 13.77
C ALA A 61 -17.98 -11.27 13.47
N LEU A 62 -16.90 -11.59 12.73
CA LEU A 62 -15.82 -10.65 12.39
C LEU A 62 -16.06 -9.87 11.10
N ILE A 63 -17.00 -10.29 10.25
CA ILE A 63 -17.25 -9.65 8.96
C ILE A 63 -17.68 -8.19 9.14
N LYS A 64 -18.70 -7.94 9.98
CA LYS A 64 -19.20 -6.58 10.23
C LYS A 64 -18.14 -5.63 10.81
N PRO A 65 -17.40 -5.99 11.88
CA PRO A 65 -16.36 -5.10 12.39
C PRO A 65 -15.23 -4.89 11.38
N LEU A 66 -14.79 -5.91 10.65
CA LEU A 66 -13.73 -5.75 9.65
C LEU A 66 -14.17 -4.92 8.44
N ALA A 67 -15.43 -5.00 8.03
CA ALA A 67 -15.98 -4.17 6.96
C ALA A 67 -15.88 -2.67 7.26
N ILE A 68 -15.85 -2.28 8.55
CA ILE A 68 -15.71 -0.89 9.00
C ILE A 68 -14.25 -0.56 9.35
N LEU A 69 -13.56 -1.45 10.06
CA LEU A 69 -12.21 -1.20 10.54
C LEU A 69 -11.16 -1.22 9.43
N LEU A 70 -11.32 -2.05 8.40
CA LEU A 70 -10.36 -2.11 7.29
C LEU A 70 -10.32 -0.80 6.48
N PRO A 71 -11.44 -0.21 6.02
CA PRO A 71 -11.42 1.09 5.34
C PRO A 71 -10.87 2.22 6.22
N ILE A 72 -11.17 2.20 7.53
CA ILE A 72 -10.58 3.15 8.48
C ILE A 72 -9.05 3.00 8.51
N ALA A 73 -8.54 1.77 8.64
CA ALA A 73 -7.11 1.51 8.66
C ALA A 73 -6.43 1.93 7.35
N GLU A 74 -7.04 1.62 6.21
CA GLU A 74 -6.57 2.03 4.88
C GLU A 74 -6.49 3.56 4.75
N PHE A 75 -7.51 4.26 5.23
CA PHE A 75 -7.54 5.72 5.24
C PHE A 75 -6.40 6.30 6.07
N PHE A 76 -6.20 5.83 7.31
CA PHE A 76 -5.12 6.32 8.17
C PHE A 76 -3.74 5.99 7.62
N VAL A 77 -3.57 4.84 6.98
CA VAL A 77 -2.33 4.48 6.27
C VAL A 77 -2.10 5.44 5.10
N GLY A 78 -3.11 5.69 4.27
CA GLY A 78 -3.05 6.63 3.15
C GLY A 78 -2.68 8.05 3.59
N VAL A 79 -3.33 8.57 4.64
CA VAL A 79 -3.01 9.89 5.23
C VAL A 79 -1.61 9.88 5.86
N GLY A 80 -1.25 8.81 6.58
CA GLY A 80 0.04 8.67 7.24
C GLY A 80 1.23 8.69 6.27
N LEU A 81 1.05 8.22 5.03
CA LEU A 81 2.06 8.32 3.97
C LEU A 81 2.34 9.77 3.53
N LEU A 82 1.39 10.68 3.72
CA LEU A 82 1.53 12.11 3.40
C LEU A 82 2.18 12.90 4.55
N ILE A 83 2.11 12.38 5.78
CA ILE A 83 2.60 13.04 6.99
C ILE A 83 4.00 12.54 7.32
N ARG A 84 5.03 13.38 7.11
CA ARG A 84 6.46 13.04 7.25
C ARG A 84 6.85 12.17 8.47
N PRO A 85 6.47 12.51 9.72
CA PRO A 85 6.84 11.68 10.87
C PRO A 85 6.16 10.31 10.88
N ALA A 86 5.00 10.17 10.22
CA ALA A 86 4.20 8.95 10.19
C ALA A 86 4.57 8.01 9.03
N VAL A 87 5.31 8.47 8.01
CA VAL A 87 5.59 7.74 6.77
C VAL A 87 6.09 6.31 7.01
N ASN A 88 7.03 6.11 7.92
CA ASN A 88 7.59 4.78 8.16
C ASN A 88 6.56 3.84 8.80
N TYR A 89 5.75 4.34 9.74
CA TYR A 89 4.65 3.57 10.34
C TYR A 89 3.56 3.26 9.31
N ALA A 90 3.24 4.24 8.46
CA ALA A 90 2.27 4.07 7.38
C ALA A 90 2.75 3.06 6.34
N ALA A 91 4.04 3.05 5.99
CA ALA A 91 4.62 2.05 5.09
C ALA A 91 4.52 0.63 5.66
N TRP A 92 4.72 0.45 6.97
CA TRP A 92 4.42 -0.84 7.63
C TRP A 92 2.94 -1.20 7.58
N GLY A 93 2.06 -0.21 7.72
CA GLY A 93 0.62 -0.38 7.55
C GLY A 93 0.22 -0.85 6.14
N VAL A 94 0.83 -0.28 5.09
CA VAL A 94 0.66 -0.75 3.70
C VAL A 94 1.01 -2.23 3.60
N ILE A 95 2.18 -2.63 4.13
CA ILE A 95 2.63 -4.03 4.08
C ILE A 95 1.63 -4.94 4.80
N ALA A 96 1.22 -4.57 6.02
CA ALA A 96 0.32 -5.38 6.82
C ALA A 96 -1.06 -5.56 6.16
N LEU A 97 -1.64 -4.47 5.65
CA LEU A 97 -2.94 -4.50 4.98
C LEU A 97 -2.88 -5.28 3.66
N SER A 98 -1.88 -4.99 2.80
CA SER A 98 -1.71 -5.72 1.54
C SER A 98 -1.43 -7.20 1.76
N LEU A 99 -0.69 -7.59 2.82
CA LEU A 99 -0.52 -9.00 3.17
C LEU A 99 -1.83 -9.66 3.58
N ALA A 100 -2.67 -8.98 4.36
CA ALA A 100 -3.96 -9.52 4.79
C ALA A 100 -4.89 -9.77 3.58
N PHE A 101 -4.98 -8.82 2.65
CA PHE A 101 -5.74 -8.99 1.41
C PHE A 101 -5.14 -10.05 0.50
N MET A 102 -3.82 -10.06 0.33
CA MET A 102 -3.12 -11.06 -0.47
C MET A 102 -3.38 -12.48 0.02
N ILE A 103 -3.35 -12.70 1.34
CA ILE A 103 -3.70 -14.00 1.92
C ILE A 103 -5.14 -14.39 1.54
N GLY A 104 -6.08 -13.44 1.64
CA GLY A 104 -7.46 -13.61 1.22
C GLY A 104 -7.61 -14.08 -0.23
N LEU A 105 -6.90 -13.40 -1.13
CA LEU A 105 -6.89 -13.69 -2.57
C LEU A 105 -6.22 -15.04 -2.87
N ILE A 106 -5.08 -15.35 -2.25
CA ILE A 106 -4.36 -16.63 -2.47
C ILE A 106 -5.22 -17.82 -2.06
N PHE A 107 -5.95 -17.73 -0.95
CA PHE A 107 -6.84 -18.80 -0.50
C PHE A 107 -8.04 -19.03 -1.43
N ASN A 108 -8.46 -18.00 -2.16
CA ASN A 108 -9.56 -18.07 -3.13
C ASN A 108 -9.05 -18.04 -4.57
N TYR A 109 -7.77 -18.36 -4.79
CA TYR A 109 -7.16 -18.29 -6.11
C TYR A 109 -7.83 -19.28 -7.07
N GLY A 110 -8.29 -18.77 -8.23
CA GLY A 110 -9.05 -19.57 -9.20
C GLY A 110 -10.55 -19.72 -8.89
N GLU A 111 -11.02 -19.29 -7.72
CA GLU A 111 -12.45 -19.23 -7.40
C GLU A 111 -13.08 -17.97 -8.00
N VAL A 112 -14.34 -18.08 -8.44
CA VAL A 112 -15.12 -16.94 -8.92
C VAL A 112 -15.78 -16.25 -7.73
N LEU A 113 -15.32 -15.04 -7.43
CA LEU A 113 -15.94 -14.21 -6.41
C LEU A 113 -17.06 -13.37 -7.03
N PRO A 114 -18.26 -13.31 -6.41
CA PRO A 114 -19.42 -12.62 -6.97
C PRO A 114 -19.24 -11.11 -7.13
N TYR A 115 -18.26 -10.52 -6.43
CA TYR A 115 -17.95 -9.09 -6.41
C TYR A 115 -16.50 -8.80 -6.82
N GLY A 116 -15.82 -9.76 -7.47
CA GLY A 116 -14.41 -9.66 -7.84
C GLY A 116 -13.46 -9.59 -6.64
N CYS A 117 -12.29 -8.97 -6.82
CA CYS A 117 -11.28 -8.83 -5.76
C CYS A 117 -11.71 -7.83 -4.67
N GLY A 118 -12.61 -6.89 -5.00
CA GLY A 118 -13.13 -5.90 -4.05
C GLY A 118 -12.12 -4.85 -3.57
N CYS A 119 -10.90 -4.81 -4.13
CA CYS A 119 -9.85 -3.88 -3.72
C CYS A 119 -10.20 -2.41 -4.00
N PHE A 120 -11.04 -2.14 -5.00
CA PHE A 120 -11.43 -0.79 -5.44
C PHE A 120 -12.95 -0.58 -5.47
N GLY A 121 -13.69 -1.38 -4.69
CA GLY A 121 -15.15 -1.40 -4.67
C GLY A 121 -15.74 -2.64 -5.34
N PRO A 122 -17.07 -2.69 -5.52
CA PRO A 122 -17.75 -3.82 -6.16
C PRO A 122 -17.34 -3.93 -7.64
N GLU A 123 -16.87 -5.10 -8.03
CA GLU A 123 -16.58 -5.45 -9.43
C GLU A 123 -17.55 -6.52 -9.92
N GLU A 124 -17.59 -6.77 -11.23
CA GLU A 124 -18.32 -7.91 -11.77
C GLU A 124 -17.72 -9.24 -11.26
N ALA A 125 -18.52 -10.30 -11.31
CA ALA A 125 -18.09 -11.62 -10.89
C ALA A 125 -16.86 -12.06 -11.72
N ALA A 126 -15.75 -12.30 -11.04
CA ALA A 126 -14.48 -12.61 -11.69
C ALA A 126 -13.71 -13.67 -10.90
N ALA A 127 -12.96 -14.50 -11.62
CA ALA A 127 -12.03 -15.43 -11.00
C ALA A 127 -10.85 -14.67 -10.39
N VAL A 128 -10.47 -15.03 -9.16
CA VAL A 128 -9.27 -14.46 -8.55
C VAL A 128 -8.04 -14.89 -9.35
N GLY A 129 -7.37 -13.91 -9.96
CA GLY A 129 -6.27 -14.14 -10.87
C GLY A 129 -4.92 -13.72 -10.31
N ILE A 130 -3.86 -14.03 -11.07
CA ILE A 130 -2.50 -13.59 -10.76
C ILE A 130 -2.37 -12.06 -10.70
N TRP A 131 -3.22 -11.35 -11.43
CA TRP A 131 -3.22 -9.89 -11.45
C TRP A 131 -3.65 -9.30 -10.11
N ASP A 132 -4.61 -9.91 -9.42
CA ASP A 132 -5.11 -9.43 -8.13
C ASP A 132 -4.04 -9.58 -7.04
N VAL A 133 -3.42 -10.75 -6.97
CA VAL A 133 -2.27 -11.01 -6.08
C VAL A 133 -1.08 -10.11 -6.46
N GLY A 134 -0.86 -9.88 -7.76
CA GLY A 134 0.21 -9.04 -8.27
C GLY A 134 0.13 -7.58 -7.83
N LYS A 135 -1.07 -7.02 -7.68
CA LYS A 135 -1.28 -5.66 -7.13
C LYS A 135 -0.75 -5.56 -5.70
N ASP A 136 -1.09 -6.52 -4.85
CA ASP A 136 -0.62 -6.52 -3.45
C ASP A 136 0.90 -6.71 -3.34
N VAL A 137 1.49 -7.58 -4.19
CA VAL A 137 2.95 -7.72 -4.26
C VAL A 137 3.61 -6.38 -4.62
N LEU A 138 3.03 -5.65 -5.59
CA LEU A 138 3.54 -4.35 -6.01
C LEU A 138 3.46 -3.31 -4.87
N PHE A 139 2.36 -3.29 -4.11
CA PHE A 139 2.21 -2.37 -2.98
C PHE A 139 3.21 -2.68 -1.86
N ILE A 140 3.39 -3.95 -1.53
CA ILE A 140 4.40 -4.41 -0.55
C ILE A 140 5.80 -4.02 -1.03
N ALA A 141 6.14 -4.28 -2.28
CA ALA A 141 7.45 -3.94 -2.85
C ALA A 141 7.70 -2.42 -2.80
N GLY A 142 6.69 -1.61 -3.15
CA GLY A 142 6.75 -0.16 -3.06
C GLY A 142 6.97 0.34 -1.64
N ALA A 143 6.26 -0.22 -0.66
CA ALA A 143 6.40 0.12 0.75
C ALA A 143 7.77 -0.30 1.34
N VAL A 144 8.27 -1.48 0.99
CA VAL A 144 9.61 -1.94 1.38
C VAL A 144 10.68 -1.03 0.77
N LEU A 145 10.56 -0.68 -0.50
CA LEU A 145 11.48 0.25 -1.15
C LEU A 145 11.48 1.61 -0.45
N LEU A 146 10.29 2.13 -0.11
CA LEU A 146 10.14 3.39 0.63
C LEU A 146 10.86 3.33 1.99
N LEU A 147 10.70 2.25 2.76
CA LEU A 147 11.39 2.04 4.03
C LEU A 147 12.91 1.98 3.86
N VAL A 148 13.41 1.24 2.87
CA VAL A 148 14.85 1.12 2.59
C VAL A 148 15.45 2.48 2.21
N LEU A 149 14.77 3.25 1.36
CA LEU A 149 15.23 4.58 0.93
C LEU A 149 15.21 5.58 2.10
N ASN A 150 14.20 5.54 2.96
CA ASN A 150 14.12 6.39 4.15
C ASN A 150 15.20 6.06 5.19
N ARG A 151 15.51 4.78 5.41
CA ARG A 151 16.61 4.36 6.30
C ARG A 151 17.96 4.85 5.80
N LYS A 152 18.24 4.73 4.50
CA LYS A 152 19.49 5.21 3.89
C LYS A 152 19.67 6.73 4.06
N LYS A 153 18.57 7.49 4.01
CA LYS A 153 18.59 8.95 4.22
C LYS A 153 18.85 9.34 5.69
N ALA A 154 18.48 8.48 6.66
CA ALA A 154 18.74 8.74 8.08
C ALA A 154 20.20 8.46 8.48
N LEU A 155 20.92 7.64 7.70
CA LEU A 155 22.31 7.23 7.97
C LEU A 155 23.36 8.04 7.18
N ALA A 156 22.92 8.93 6.28
CA ALA A 156 23.77 9.73 5.39
C ALA A 156 23.67 11.22 5.74
#